data_AF-A0A252EM99-F1
#
_entry.id   AF-A0A252EM99-F1
#
_cell.length_a   1.000
_cell.length_b   1.000
_cell.length_c   1.000
_cell.angle_alpha   90.00
_cell.angle_beta   90.00
_cell.angle_gamma   90.00
#
_symmetry.space_group_name_H-M   'P 1'
#
loop_
_entity.id
_entity.type
_entity.pdbx_description
1 polymer ?
#
loop_
_entity_poly.entity_id
_entity_poly.type
_entity_poly.pdbx_seq_one_letter_code
_entity_poly.pdbx_strand_id
1 'polypeptide(L)'
;MRIMSSKIDLTLSDDHKSVQMTLSGEGTEPKVEVPLSLEQVTHLISVLGRVRETMLADQDVQPIEGARFTPVTRTRWALQPEARTEGSVLAFQHPAFGPIGLVLTPEDSDRLMRGLHLHQQLRQEQKANRGKLN
;
A
#
# COMPACT_ATOMS: atom_id res chain seq x y z
N MET A 1 -3.21 20.72 25.05
CA MET A 1 -3.59 19.34 24.66
C MET A 1 -2.44 18.44 25.07
N ARG A 2 -2.65 17.48 25.99
CA ARG A 2 -1.60 16.57 26.46
C ARG A 2 -1.56 15.39 25.49
N ILE A 3 -0.50 15.26 24.71
CA ILE A 3 -0.30 14.05 23.89
C ILE A 3 0.17 12.97 24.87
N MET A 4 -0.73 12.05 25.23
CA MET A 4 -0.35 10.86 25.98
C MET A 4 0.41 9.93 25.04
N SER A 5 1.61 9.52 25.45
CA SER A 5 2.38 8.51 24.75
C SER A 5 1.84 7.14 25.17
N SER A 6 0.93 6.59 24.39
CA SER A 6 0.41 5.23 24.60
C SER A 6 1.13 4.28 23.66
N LYS A 7 1.61 3.15 24.19
CA LYS A 7 2.24 2.11 23.35
C LYS A 7 1.15 1.16 22.84
N ILE A 8 1.08 1.03 21.52
CA ILE A 8 0.21 0.07 20.83
C ILE A 8 1.07 -1.11 20.41
N ASP A 9 0.75 -2.31 20.91
CA ASP A 9 1.34 -3.57 20.47
C ASP A 9 0.27 -4.41 19.77
N LEU A 10 0.62 -5.02 18.64
CA LEU A 10 -0.25 -5.91 17.85
C LEU A 10 0.44 -7.28 17.71
N THR A 11 -0.24 -8.35 18.13
CA THR A 11 0.27 -9.72 18.05
C THR A 11 -0.70 -10.59 17.28
N LEU A 12 -0.25 -11.23 16.19
CA LEU A 12 -1.04 -12.20 15.44
C LEU A 12 -1.15 -13.51 16.24
N SER A 13 -2.35 -14.10 16.30
CA SER A 13 -2.53 -15.43 16.89
C SER A 13 -1.87 -16.52 16.06
N ASP A 14 -1.51 -17.65 16.69
CA ASP A 14 -0.85 -18.78 16.03
C ASP A 14 -1.66 -19.37 14.86
N ASP A 15 -3.00 -19.26 14.92
CA ASP A 15 -3.89 -19.73 13.85
C ASP A 15 -4.09 -18.72 12.70
N HIS A 16 -3.46 -17.54 12.80
CA HIS A 16 -3.51 -16.42 11.85
C HIS A 16 -4.92 -15.85 11.60
N LYS A 17 -5.88 -16.11 12.49
CA LYS A 17 -7.28 -15.67 12.31
C LYS A 17 -7.65 -14.46 13.16
N SER A 18 -6.87 -14.16 14.18
CA SER A 18 -7.13 -13.06 15.09
C SER A 18 -5.85 -12.29 15.41
N VAL A 19 -6.02 -11.03 15.82
CA VAL A 19 -4.94 -10.17 16.28
C VAL A 19 -5.29 -9.69 17.68
N GLN A 20 -4.38 -9.86 18.63
CA GLN A 20 -4.49 -9.25 19.94
C GLN A 20 -3.88 -7.85 19.89
N MET A 21 -4.69 -6.82 20.14
CA MET A 21 -4.21 -5.45 20.33
C MET A 21 -4.08 -5.17 21.82
N THR A 22 -2.90 -4.71 22.23
CA THR A 22 -2.61 -4.29 23.60
C THR A 22 -2.30 -2.81 23.62
N LEU A 23 -3.11 -2.06 24.37
CA LEU A 23 -2.89 -0.64 24.65
C LEU A 23 -2.33 -0.53 26.06
N SER A 24 -1.09 -0.05 26.17
CA SER A 24 -0.46 0.22 27.47
C SER A 24 -0.40 1.73 27.69
N GLY A 25 -0.99 2.18 28.80
CA GLY A 25 -0.83 3.54 29.31
C GLY A 25 0.51 3.73 30.03
N GLU A 26 0.88 4.97 30.32
CA GLU A 26 2.08 5.29 31.10
C GLU A 26 1.78 5.21 32.61
N GLY A 27 2.69 4.63 33.39
CA GLY A 27 2.56 4.55 34.85
C GLY A 27 1.64 3.41 35.32
N THR A 28 0.63 3.74 36.12
CA THR A 28 -0.29 2.77 36.77
C THR A 28 -1.59 2.54 35.99
N GLU A 29 -1.68 3.04 34.75
CA GLU A 29 -2.88 2.85 33.93
C GLU A 29 -3.06 1.36 33.55
N PRO A 30 -4.31 0.85 33.59
CA PRO A 30 -4.58 -0.53 33.25
C PRO A 30 -4.27 -0.80 31.78
N LYS A 31 -3.65 -1.96 31.51
CA LYS A 31 -3.51 -2.46 30.14
C LYS A 31 -4.88 -2.83 29.60
N VAL A 32 -5.18 -2.37 28.39
CA VAL A 32 -6.40 -2.74 27.68
C VAL A 32 -6.04 -3.72 26.58
N GLU A 33 -6.67 -4.88 26.64
CA GLU A 33 -6.48 -5.98 25.70
C GLU A 33 -7.74 -6.16 24.86
N VAL A 34 -7.59 -6.02 23.54
CA VAL A 34 -8.70 -6.07 22.59
C VAL A 34 -8.40 -7.11 21.52
N PRO A 35 -9.13 -8.25 21.48
CA PRO A 35 -9.04 -9.17 20.37
C PRO A 35 -9.72 -8.57 19.15
N LEU A 36 -9.06 -8.66 18.00
CA LEU A 36 -9.52 -8.17 16.70
C LEU A 36 -9.62 -9.32 15.71
N SER A 37 -10.79 -9.43 15.09
CA SER A 37 -10.98 -10.25 13.88
C SER A 37 -10.36 -9.59 12.65
N LEU A 38 -10.21 -10.35 11.56
CA LEU A 38 -9.75 -9.82 10.27
C LEU A 38 -10.61 -8.63 9.77
N GLU A 39 -11.93 -8.69 9.97
CA GLU A 39 -12.84 -7.61 9.60
C GLU A 39 -12.53 -6.33 10.38
N GLN A 40 -12.32 -6.45 11.70
CA GLN A 40 -11.98 -5.32 12.56
C GLN A 40 -10.59 -4.76 12.25
N VAL A 41 -9.61 -5.60 11.94
CA VAL A 41 -8.28 -5.16 11.47
C VAL A 41 -8.41 -4.38 10.16
N THR A 42 -9.21 -4.89 9.21
CA THR A 42 -9.46 -4.21 7.93
C THR A 42 -10.10 -2.84 8.15
N HIS A 43 -11.12 -2.77 8.99
CA HIS A 43 -11.77 -1.51 9.34
C HIS A 43 -10.80 -0.54 10.03
N LEU A 44 -9.96 -1.02 10.94
CA LEU A 44 -8.93 -0.21 11.61
C LEU A 44 -7.94 0.39 10.59
N ILE A 45 -7.47 -0.40 9.62
CA ILE A 45 -6.60 0.08 8.53
C ILE A 45 -7.29 1.18 7.73
N SER A 46 -8.58 1.02 7.39
CA SER A 46 -9.33 2.04 6.65
C SER A 46 -9.46 3.35 7.44
N VAL A 47 -9.76 3.28 8.73
CA VAL A 47 -9.87 4.47 9.60
C VAL A 47 -8.52 5.16 9.74
N LEU A 48 -7.45 4.40 10.04
CA LEU A 48 -6.10 4.96 10.17
C LEU A 48 -5.61 5.56 8.86
N GLY A 49 -5.91 4.93 7.73
CA GLY A 49 -5.62 5.45 6.39
C GLY A 49 -6.25 6.82 6.16
N ARG A 50 -7.54 6.98 6.47
CA ARG A 50 -8.26 8.26 6.33
C ARG A 50 -7.74 9.34 7.28
N VAL A 51 -7.41 8.97 8.52
CA VAL A 51 -6.80 9.90 9.48
C VAL A 51 -5.44 10.38 8.95
N ARG A 52 -4.59 9.46 8.48
CA ARG A 52 -3.28 9.80 7.91
C ARG A 52 -3.42 10.68 6.67
N GLU A 53 -4.33 10.37 5.76
CA GLU A 53 -4.63 11.18 4.57
C GLU A 53 -4.98 12.62 4.99
N THR A 54 -5.87 12.77 5.97
CA THR A 54 -6.27 14.09 6.49
C THR A 54 -5.09 14.85 7.10
N MET A 55 -4.23 14.17 7.85
CA MET A 55 -3.04 14.79 8.46
C MET A 55 -1.99 15.23 7.42
N LEU A 56 -2.01 14.63 6.23
CA LEU A 56 -1.08 14.91 5.14
C LEU A 56 -1.68 15.84 4.06
N ALA A 57 -2.95 16.27 4.19
CA ALA A 57 -3.64 17.01 3.14
C ALA A 57 -2.89 18.27 2.65
N ASP A 58 -2.18 18.94 3.56
CA ASP A 58 -1.40 20.15 3.27
C ASP A 58 0.12 19.90 3.24
N GLN A 59 0.54 18.63 3.21
CA GLN A 59 1.94 18.23 3.17
C GLN A 59 2.31 17.69 1.79
N ASP A 60 3.49 18.06 1.30
CA ASP A 60 4.02 17.45 0.09
C ASP A 60 4.19 15.94 0.29
N VAL A 61 3.68 15.18 -0.67
CA VAL A 61 3.88 13.73 -0.71
C VAL A 61 5.37 13.46 -0.79
N GLN A 62 5.88 12.69 0.16
CA GLN A 62 7.30 12.35 0.20
C GLN A 62 7.71 11.63 -1.09
N PRO A 63 8.89 11.94 -1.66
CA PRO A 63 9.40 11.24 -2.82
C PRO A 63 9.50 9.73 -2.60
N ILE A 64 9.35 8.95 -3.67
CA ILE A 64 9.40 7.48 -3.60
C ILE A 64 10.84 6.95 -3.57
N GLU A 65 11.82 7.78 -3.87
CA GLU A 65 13.24 7.44 -3.91
C GLU A 65 13.72 6.92 -2.55
N GLY A 66 14.24 5.68 -2.53
CA GLY A 66 14.72 5.03 -1.30
C GLY A 66 13.63 4.48 -0.39
N ALA A 67 12.35 4.64 -0.75
CA ALA A 67 11.25 4.05 0.00
C ALA A 67 11.32 2.52 -0.02
N ARG A 68 11.18 1.90 1.15
CA ARG A 68 11.03 0.45 1.26
C ARG A 68 9.56 0.09 1.02
N PHE A 69 9.30 -0.79 0.06
CA PHE A 69 7.97 -1.32 -0.19
C PHE A 69 8.03 -2.83 -0.41
N THR A 70 6.95 -3.51 -0.06
CA THR A 70 6.77 -4.93 -0.37
C THR A 70 6.10 -5.03 -1.74
N PRO A 71 6.77 -5.60 -2.76
CA PRO A 71 6.17 -5.69 -4.08
C PRO A 71 4.98 -6.65 -4.05
N VAL A 72 3.85 -6.19 -4.61
CA VAL A 72 2.69 -7.04 -4.80
C VAL A 72 2.87 -7.85 -6.08
N THR A 73 2.84 -9.18 -5.96
CA THR A 73 2.90 -10.09 -7.10
C THR A 73 1.55 -10.78 -7.30
N ARG A 74 1.19 -11.08 -8.56
CA ARG A 74 -0.04 -11.81 -8.94
C ARG A 74 -1.33 -11.21 -8.38
N THR A 75 -1.42 -9.88 -8.35
CA THR A 75 -2.66 -9.19 -7.95
C THR A 75 -3.65 -9.08 -9.11
N ARG A 76 -4.93 -8.94 -8.74
CA ARG A 76 -5.98 -8.51 -9.66
C ARG A 76 -5.85 -7.00 -9.84
N TRP A 77 -5.84 -6.55 -11.08
CA TRP A 77 -5.75 -5.13 -11.43
C TRP A 77 -6.74 -4.77 -12.52
N ALA A 78 -7.09 -3.49 -12.58
CA ALA A 78 -7.96 -2.90 -13.58
C ALA A 78 -7.38 -1.55 -14.03
N LEU A 79 -7.55 -1.24 -15.30
CA LEU A 79 -7.22 0.06 -15.88
C LEU A 79 -8.48 0.61 -16.55
N GLN A 80 -8.88 1.82 -16.17
CA GLN A 80 -10.11 2.44 -16.65
C GLN A 80 -9.86 3.92 -16.96
N PRO A 81 -10.57 4.52 -17.93
CA PRO A 81 -10.51 5.96 -18.16
C PRO A 81 -10.93 6.75 -16.92
N GLU A 82 -10.24 7.86 -16.63
CA GLU A 82 -10.61 8.80 -15.57
C GLU A 82 -11.08 10.12 -16.21
N ALA A 83 -12.36 10.46 -16.03
CA ALA A 83 -12.99 11.53 -16.79
C ALA A 83 -12.57 12.94 -16.36
N ARG A 84 -12.12 13.15 -15.11
CA ARG A 84 -11.79 14.49 -14.59
C ARG A 84 -10.42 14.98 -15.03
N THR A 85 -9.49 14.05 -15.20
CA THR A 85 -8.09 14.34 -15.54
C THR A 85 -7.75 13.98 -16.99
N GLU A 86 -8.73 13.47 -17.75
CA GLU A 86 -8.52 12.85 -19.07
C GLU A 86 -7.48 11.72 -19.05
N GLY A 87 -7.17 11.22 -17.85
CA GLY A 87 -6.15 10.22 -17.60
C GLY A 87 -6.73 8.83 -17.47
N SER A 88 -6.08 8.01 -16.65
CA SER A 88 -6.49 6.64 -16.36
C SER A 88 -6.41 6.35 -14.86
N VAL A 89 -7.34 5.56 -14.34
CA VAL A 89 -7.21 4.95 -13.02
C VAL A 89 -6.59 3.57 -13.18
N LEU A 90 -5.41 3.37 -12.61
CA LEU A 90 -4.85 2.04 -12.36
C LEU A 90 -5.22 1.62 -10.94
N ALA A 91 -6.03 0.57 -10.82
CA ALA A 91 -6.44 0.00 -9.54
C ALA A 91 -5.95 -1.43 -9.40
N PHE A 92 -5.59 -1.85 -8.18
CA PHE A 92 -5.18 -3.21 -7.89
C PHE A 92 -5.51 -3.65 -6.46
N GLN A 93 -5.57 -4.96 -6.22
CA GLN A 93 -5.81 -5.52 -4.89
C GLN A 93 -4.49 -5.65 -4.11
N HIS A 94 -4.25 -4.80 -3.11
CA HIS A 94 -3.10 -4.93 -2.22
C HIS A 94 -3.42 -5.91 -1.07
N PRO A 95 -2.59 -6.95 -0.83
CA PRO A 95 -2.86 -7.94 0.23
C PRO A 95 -3.00 -7.34 1.64
N ALA A 96 -2.22 -6.31 1.95
CA ALA A 96 -2.25 -5.66 3.26
C ALA A 96 -3.27 -4.53 3.42
N PHE A 97 -3.72 -3.90 2.32
CA PHE A 97 -4.47 -2.64 2.39
C PHE A 97 -5.81 -2.68 1.65
N GLY A 98 -6.12 -3.79 0.97
CA GLY A 98 -7.32 -3.89 0.14
C GLY A 98 -7.14 -3.19 -1.22
N PRO A 99 -8.23 -2.70 -1.85
CA PRO A 99 -8.16 -2.05 -3.15
C PRO A 99 -7.42 -0.71 -3.06
N ILE A 100 -6.39 -0.54 -3.89
CA ILE A 100 -5.64 0.72 -4.04
C ILE A 100 -5.80 1.21 -5.48
N GLY A 101 -6.14 2.49 -5.64
CA GLY A 101 -6.26 3.16 -6.93
C GLY A 101 -5.29 4.34 -7.03
N LEU A 102 -4.71 4.51 -8.21
CA LEU A 102 -3.88 5.64 -8.60
C LEU A 102 -4.47 6.26 -9.86
N VAL A 103 -4.70 7.57 -9.83
CA VAL A 103 -4.96 8.34 -11.04
C VAL A 103 -3.62 8.63 -11.71
N LEU A 104 -3.47 8.16 -12.93
CA LEU A 104 -2.38 8.51 -13.83
C LEU A 104 -2.89 9.63 -14.73
N THR A 105 -2.29 10.81 -14.62
CA THR A 105 -2.51 11.88 -15.60
C THR A 105 -2.08 11.42 -17.01
N PRO A 106 -2.45 12.13 -18.08
CA PRO A 106 -1.95 11.81 -19.42
C PRO A 106 -0.41 11.75 -19.48
N GLU A 107 0.27 12.70 -18.83
CA GLU A 107 1.75 12.74 -18.77
C GLU A 107 2.33 11.54 -18.02
N ASP A 108 1.76 11.19 -16.87
CA ASP A 108 2.22 10.04 -16.08
C ASP A 108 1.96 8.73 -16.81
N SER A 109 0.84 8.62 -17.52
CA SER A 109 0.49 7.46 -18.34
C SER A 109 1.51 7.27 -19.46
N ASP A 110 1.87 8.35 -20.16
CA ASP A 110 2.89 8.33 -21.20
C ASP A 110 4.27 7.95 -20.65
N ARG A 111 4.63 8.50 -19.49
CA ARG A 111 5.89 8.16 -18.81
C ARG A 111 5.93 6.68 -18.43
N LEU A 112 4.84 6.15 -17.89
CA LEU A 112 4.71 4.74 -17.54
C LEU A 112 4.84 3.85 -18.78
N MET A 113 4.14 4.18 -19.87
CA MET A 113 4.20 3.44 -21.12
C MET A 113 5.62 3.36 -21.68
N ARG A 114 6.35 4.49 -21.71
CA ARG A 114 7.76 4.51 -22.16
C ARG A 114 8.63 3.58 -21.33
N GLY A 115 8.52 3.63 -20.00
CA GLY A 115 9.29 2.76 -19.11
C GLY A 115 8.97 1.27 -19.30
N LEU A 116 7.69 0.93 -19.44
CA LEU A 116 7.25 -0.45 -19.69
C LEU A 116 7.73 -0.97 -21.04
N HIS A 117 7.72 -0.13 -22.08
CA HIS A 117 8.21 -0.49 -23.41
C HIS A 117 9.72 -0.78 -23.40
N LEU A 118 10.51 0.07 -22.73
CA LEU A 118 11.95 -0.17 -22.54
C LEU A 118 12.22 -1.51 -21.85
N HIS A 119 11.51 -1.80 -20.75
CA HIS A 119 11.63 -3.08 -20.06
C HIS A 119 11.24 -4.27 -20.94
N GLN A 120 10.26 -4.10 -21.84
CA GLN A 120 9.89 -5.15 -22.78
C GLN A 120 11.01 -5.42 -23.80
N GLN A 121 11.61 -4.38 -24.37
CA GLN A 121 12.74 -4.49 -25.30
C GLN A 121 13.91 -5.23 -24.66
N LEU A 122 14.33 -4.82 -23.45
CA LEU A 122 15.42 -5.47 -22.70
C LEU A 122 15.15 -6.96 -22.45
N ARG A 123 13.90 -7.34 -22.12
CA ARG A 123 13.53 -8.75 -21.95
C ARG A 123 13.61 -9.54 -23.27
N GLN A 124 13.25 -8.92 -24.39
CA GLN A 124 13.32 -9.55 -25.71
C GLN A 124 14.77 -9.78 -26.15
N GLU A 125 15.64 -8.79 -25.97
CA GLU A 125 17.07 -8.89 -26.25
C GLU A 125 17.73 -9.99 -25.40
N GLN A 126 17.43 -10.04 -24.10
CA GLN A 126 17.93 -11.10 -23.22
C GLN A 126 17.49 -12.50 -23.67
N LYS A 127 16.24 -12.65 -24.13
CA LYS A 127 15.77 -13.93 -24.69
C LYS A 127 16.49 -14.30 -25.98
N ALA A 128 16.68 -13.34 -26.89
CA ALA A 128 17.39 -13.55 -28.15
C ALA A 128 18.86 -13.96 -27.91
N ASN A 129 19.53 -13.36 -26.92
CA ASN A 129 20.91 -13.69 -26.57
C ASN A 129 21.04 -15.06 -25.89
N ARG A 130 20.06 -15.47 -25.08
CA ARG A 130 20.02 -16.82 -24.48
C ARG A 130 19.81 -17.92 -25.52
N GLY A 131 19.00 -17.65 -26.56
CA GLY A 131 18.77 -18.62 -27.66
C GLY A 131 19.95 -18.80 -28.61
N LYS A 132 20.96 -17.91 -28.57
CA LYS A 132 22.20 -18.00 -29.37
C LYS A 132 23.35 -18.74 -28.67
N LEU A 133 23.18 -19.05 -27.38
CA LEU A 133 24.19 -19.73 -26.55
C LEU A 133 23.93 -21.23 -26.39
N ASN A 134 22.93 -21.77 -27.09
CA ASN A 134 22.60 -23.20 -27.16
C ASN A 134 22.85 -23.74 -28.56
#